data_AF-A0A353N1D7-F1
#
_entry.id   AF-A0A353N1D7-F1
#
_cell.length_a   1.000
_cell.length_b   1.000
_cell.length_c   1.000
_cell.angle_alpha   90.00
_cell.angle_beta   90.00
_cell.angle_gamma   90.00
#
_symmetry.space_group_name_H-M   'P 1'
#
loop_
_entity.id
_entity.type
_entity.pdbx_description
1 polymer ?
#
loop_
_entity_poly.entity_id
_entity_poly.type
_entity_poly.pdbx_seq_one_letter_code
_entity_poly.pdbx_strand_id
1 'polypeptide(L)'
;MKPFFRTFQALLLVLVLAETASGVMPPDHYAEMSERSKIKATALVLSVEILETTKEHTMKRVSFFLRHPFSDGVPDHFSGICFSVDWPWQSPMAGGTPYFYPETGDKVYVKG
;
A
#
# COMPACT_ATOMS: atom_id res chain seq x y z
N MET A 1 -36.66 38.57 -19.42
CA MET A 1 -36.13 38.25 -18.07
C MET A 1 -35.98 36.76 -17.76
N LYS A 2 -36.73 35.82 -18.37
CA LYS A 2 -36.61 34.37 -18.10
C LYS A 2 -35.30 33.66 -18.56
N PRO A 3 -34.61 34.03 -19.66
CA PRO A 3 -33.41 33.29 -20.10
C PRO A 3 -32.18 33.58 -19.24
N PHE A 4 -32.04 34.81 -18.75
CA PHE A 4 -30.94 35.23 -17.88
C PHE A 4 -30.92 34.50 -16.54
N PHE A 5 -32.11 34.22 -15.98
CA PHE A 5 -32.25 33.46 -14.74
C PHE A 5 -31.88 31.98 -14.92
N ARG A 6 -32.21 31.39 -16.09
CA ARG A 6 -31.86 30.00 -16.43
C ARG A 6 -30.36 29.82 -16.67
N THR A 7 -29.71 30.77 -17.35
CA THR A 7 -28.26 30.74 -17.55
C THR A 7 -27.51 30.93 -16.25
N PHE A 8 -28.01 31.79 -15.36
CA PHE A 8 -27.44 31.97 -14.02
C PHE A 8 -27.56 30.70 -13.16
N GLN A 9 -28.72 30.03 -13.17
CA GLN A 9 -28.89 28.74 -12.46
C GLN A 9 -27.99 27.63 -13.02
N ALA A 10 -27.84 27.55 -14.35
CA ALA A 10 -26.94 26.57 -14.96
C ALA A 10 -25.46 26.84 -14.59
N LEU A 11 -25.05 28.10 -14.58
CA LEU A 11 -23.70 28.51 -14.17
C LEU A 11 -23.44 28.18 -12.69
N LEU A 12 -24.42 28.42 -11.82
CA LEU A 12 -24.33 28.11 -10.40
C LEU A 12 -24.18 26.60 -10.16
N LEU A 13 -24.91 25.77 -10.92
CA LEU A 13 -24.83 24.32 -10.83
C LEU A 13 -23.44 23.80 -11.26
N VAL A 14 -22.86 24.38 -12.31
CA VAL A 14 -21.50 24.02 -12.76
C VAL A 14 -20.44 24.41 -11.73
N LEU A 15 -20.59 25.57 -11.08
CA LEU A 15 -19.67 26.01 -10.02
C LEU A 15 -19.72 25.09 -8.80
N VAL A 16 -20.92 24.66 -8.37
CA VAL A 16 -21.08 23.71 -7.25
C VAL A 16 -20.49 22.34 -7.55
N LEU A 17 -20.56 21.87 -8.81
CA LEU A 17 -19.96 20.60 -9.21
C LEU A 17 -18.42 20.67 -9.32
N ALA A 18 -17.87 21.84 -9.65
CA ALA A 18 -16.43 22.04 -9.80
C ALA A 18 -15.64 22.00 -8.47
N GLU A 19 -16.29 22.25 -7.33
CA GLU A 19 -15.65 22.23 -6.00
C GLU A 19 -15.31 20.82 -5.50
N THR A 20 -15.72 19.75 -6.20
CA THR A 20 -15.50 18.36 -5.76
C THR A 20 -14.21 17.71 -6.27
N ALA A 21 -13.32 18.45 -6.94
CA ALA A 21 -12.05 17.92 -7.42
C ALA A 21 -10.95 17.80 -6.33
N SER A 22 -11.32 17.67 -5.04
CA SER A 22 -10.37 17.48 -3.93
C SER A 22 -10.10 16.00 -3.59
N GLY A 23 -10.37 15.08 -4.52
CA GLY A 23 -10.17 13.64 -4.35
C GLY A 23 -8.75 13.13 -4.61
N VAL A 24 -7.78 14.01 -4.87
CA VAL A 24 -6.41 13.62 -5.22
C VAL A 24 -5.46 14.15 -4.16
N MET A 25 -4.59 13.27 -3.65
CA MET A 25 -3.58 13.66 -2.67
C MET A 25 -2.57 14.65 -3.30
N PRO A 26 -1.86 15.47 -2.52
CA PRO A 26 -0.82 16.34 -3.08
C PRO A 26 0.25 15.55 -3.86
N PRO A 27 0.87 16.11 -4.91
CA PRO A 27 1.91 15.43 -5.68
C PRO A 27 3.04 14.83 -4.84
N ASP A 28 3.45 15.52 -3.76
CA ASP A 28 4.48 15.07 -2.83
C ASP A 28 4.12 13.75 -2.15
N HIS A 29 2.83 13.52 -1.87
CA HIS A 29 2.35 12.25 -1.32
C HIS A 29 2.64 11.09 -2.28
N TYR A 30 2.38 11.27 -3.58
CA TYR A 30 2.67 10.24 -4.57
C TYR A 30 4.16 10.06 -4.82
N ALA A 31 4.94 11.14 -4.77
CA ALA A 31 6.40 11.06 -4.85
C ALA A 31 6.96 10.22 -3.70
N GLU A 32 6.53 10.48 -2.47
CA GLU A 32 6.92 9.69 -1.30
C GLU A 32 6.50 8.22 -1.42
N MET A 33 5.28 7.97 -1.90
CA MET A 33 4.80 6.60 -2.11
C MET A 33 5.58 5.84 -3.19
N SER A 34 6.03 6.54 -4.25
CA SER A 34 6.89 5.98 -5.27
C SER A 34 8.26 5.60 -4.70
N GLU A 35 8.87 6.49 -3.93
CA GLU A 35 10.17 6.24 -3.28
C GLU A 35 10.11 5.03 -2.33
N ARG A 36 9.08 4.95 -1.47
CA ARG A 36 8.84 3.81 -0.57
C ARG A 36 8.46 2.51 -1.29
N SER A 37 8.03 2.59 -2.55
CA SER A 37 7.63 1.40 -3.33
C SER A 37 8.77 0.82 -4.17
N LYS A 38 9.96 1.42 -4.15
CA LYS A 38 11.12 0.92 -4.88
C LYS A 38 11.47 -0.49 -4.43
N ILE A 39 11.71 -1.37 -5.40
CA ILE A 39 12.17 -2.73 -5.13
C ILE A 39 13.68 -2.69 -4.90
N LYS A 40 14.13 -3.20 -3.75
CA LYS A 40 15.55 -3.28 -3.40
C LYS A 40 16.18 -4.61 -3.77
N ALA A 41 15.41 -5.70 -3.78
CA ALA A 41 15.93 -7.02 -4.10
C ALA A 41 14.85 -8.02 -4.52
N THR A 42 15.30 -9.12 -5.14
CA THR A 42 14.58 -10.40 -5.13
C THR A 42 15.16 -11.29 -4.05
N ALA A 43 14.31 -12.04 -3.36
CA ALA A 43 14.72 -12.89 -2.24
C ALA A 43 13.94 -14.21 -2.18
N LEU A 44 14.48 -15.17 -1.43
CA LEU A 44 13.78 -16.39 -1.00
C LEU A 44 13.28 -16.20 0.42
N VAL A 45 12.05 -16.60 0.70
CA VAL A 45 11.54 -16.69 2.07
C VAL A 45 12.17 -17.90 2.76
N LEU A 46 12.93 -17.64 3.82
CA LEU A 46 13.56 -18.67 4.65
C LEU A 46 12.63 -19.16 5.76
N SER A 47 11.93 -18.23 6.40
CA SER A 47 11.03 -18.54 7.50
C SER A 47 9.97 -17.47 7.66
N VAL A 48 8.82 -17.87 8.21
CA VAL A 48 7.72 -16.98 8.56
C VAL A 48 7.36 -17.24 10.01
N GLU A 49 7.49 -16.21 10.84
CA GLU A 49 7.20 -16.26 12.27
C GLU A 49 6.01 -15.35 12.56
N ILE A 50 4.97 -15.87 13.19
CA ILE A 50 3.84 -15.04 13.67
C ILE A 50 4.30 -14.30 14.92
N LEU A 51 4.26 -12.98 14.87
CA LEU A 51 4.59 -12.12 16.01
C LEU A 51 3.37 -11.81 16.86
N GLU A 52 2.26 -11.47 16.20
CA GLU A 52 1.03 -11.05 16.85
C GLU A 52 -0.18 -11.37 15.98
N THR A 53 -1.31 -11.68 16.61
CA THR A 53 -2.60 -11.83 15.94
C THR A 53 -3.62 -10.94 16.64
N THR A 54 -4.15 -9.97 15.90
CA THR A 54 -5.12 -8.98 16.38
C THR A 54 -6.49 -9.17 15.72
N LYS A 55 -7.47 -8.37 16.15
CA LYS A 55 -8.82 -8.28 15.54
C LYS A 55 -8.80 -7.90 14.07
N GLU A 56 -7.75 -7.24 13.60
CA GLU A 56 -7.68 -6.68 12.25
C GLU A 56 -6.77 -7.50 11.35
N HIS A 57 -5.67 -8.04 11.89
CA HIS A 57 -4.60 -8.67 11.11
C HIS A 57 -3.72 -9.60 11.94
N THR A 58 -2.93 -10.43 11.26
CA THR A 58 -1.79 -11.16 11.81
C THR A 58 -0.50 -10.50 11.36
N MET A 59 0.34 -10.08 12.30
CA MET A 59 1.68 -9.54 12.05
C MET A 59 2.69 -10.68 12.02
N LYS A 60 3.50 -10.73 10.95
CA LYS A 60 4.50 -11.78 10.73
C LYS A 60 5.87 -11.17 10.49
N ARG A 61 6.91 -11.76 11.08
CA ARG A 61 8.30 -11.55 10.68
C ARG A 61 8.65 -12.55 9.59
N VAL A 62 9.17 -12.05 8.49
CA VAL A 62 9.61 -12.87 7.36
C VAL A 62 11.12 -12.73 7.24
N SER A 63 11.82 -13.86 7.31
CA SER A 63 13.27 -13.91 7.09
C SER A 63 13.55 -14.25 5.64
N PHE A 64 14.53 -13.58 5.06
CA PHE A 64 14.85 -13.65 3.64
C PHE A 64 16.30 -14.04 3.41
N PHE A 65 16.53 -14.77 2.32
CA PHE A 65 17.84 -14.94 1.71
C PHE A 65 17.90 -14.19 0.38
N LEU A 66 18.92 -13.36 0.20
CA LEU A 66 19.10 -12.56 -1.01
C LEU A 66 19.29 -13.47 -2.22
N ARG A 67 18.52 -13.20 -3.29
CA ARG A 67 18.77 -13.81 -4.61
C ARG A 67 19.44 -12.83 -5.55
N HIS A 68 18.97 -11.59 -5.59
CA HIS A 68 19.52 -10.56 -6.46
C HIS A 68 19.24 -9.17 -5.88
N PRO A 69 20.26 -8.33 -5.65
CA PRO A 69 20.08 -6.95 -5.25
C PRO A 69 19.82 -6.03 -6.45
N PHE A 70 18.94 -5.05 -6.28
CA PHE A 70 18.71 -3.94 -7.23
C PHE A 70 19.31 -2.61 -6.74
N SER A 71 19.83 -2.59 -5.51
CA SER A 71 20.49 -1.46 -4.87
C SER A 71 21.71 -1.94 -4.11
N ASP A 72 22.71 -1.09 -3.96
CA ASP A 72 23.91 -1.40 -3.19
C ASP A 72 23.60 -1.60 -1.70
N GLY A 73 24.41 -2.42 -1.02
CA GLY A 73 24.35 -2.60 0.44
C GLY A 73 23.19 -3.46 0.96
N VAL A 74 22.52 -4.23 0.11
CA VAL A 74 21.53 -5.22 0.57
C VAL A 74 22.27 -6.44 1.16
N PRO A 75 22.06 -6.78 2.43
CA PRO A 75 22.73 -7.92 3.05
C PRO A 75 22.20 -9.26 2.50
N ASP A 76 23.01 -10.32 2.58
CA ASP A 76 22.63 -11.67 2.13
C ASP A 76 21.46 -12.25 2.93
N HIS A 77 21.34 -11.86 4.20
CA HIS A 77 20.25 -12.25 5.09
C HIS A 77 19.63 -10.99 5.71
N PHE A 78 18.30 -10.90 5.65
CA PHE A 78 17.55 -9.81 6.26
C PHE A 78 16.13 -10.26 6.61
N SER A 79 15.41 -9.42 7.35
CA SER A 79 14.03 -9.68 7.71
C SER A 79 13.14 -8.46 7.47
N GLY A 80 11.87 -8.71 7.22
CA GLY A 80 10.84 -7.68 7.11
C GLY A 80 9.59 -8.06 7.92
N ILE A 81 8.70 -7.09 8.06
CA ILE A 81 7.37 -7.30 8.65
C ILE A 81 6.34 -7.32 7.54
N CYS A 82 5.40 -8.26 7.61
CA CYS A 82 4.20 -8.25 6.79
C CYS A 82 2.95 -8.49 7.62
N PHE A 83 1.81 -8.21 7.03
CA PHE A 83 0.49 -8.38 7.64
C PHE A 83 -0.35 -9.32 6.79
N SER A 84 -1.17 -10.17 7.40
CA SER A 84 -2.12 -11.05 6.70
C SER A 84 -3.47 -11.09 7.42
N VAL A 85 -4.51 -11.55 6.72
CA VAL A 85 -5.83 -11.85 7.29
C VAL A 85 -6.00 -13.36 7.26
N ASP A 86 -5.62 -14.03 8.34
CA ASP A 86 -5.58 -15.49 8.41
C ASP A 86 -6.91 -16.10 8.88
N TRP A 87 -7.78 -15.31 9.51
CA TRP A 87 -8.97 -15.83 10.18
C TRP A 87 -10.27 -15.16 9.73
N PRO A 88 -11.40 -15.91 9.66
CA PRO A 88 -12.70 -15.36 9.26
C PRO A 88 -13.26 -14.28 10.20
N TRP A 89 -12.83 -14.26 11.46
CA TRP A 89 -13.28 -13.29 12.46
C TRP A 89 -12.51 -11.96 12.40
N GLN A 90 -11.45 -11.88 11.59
CA GLN A 90 -10.69 -10.64 11.44
C GLN A 90 -11.47 -9.62 10.61
N SER A 91 -11.47 -8.37 11.08
CA SER A 91 -12.07 -7.24 10.38
C SER A 91 -10.95 -6.37 9.80
N PRO A 92 -10.50 -6.64 8.57
CA PRO A 92 -9.36 -5.95 8.01
C PRO A 92 -9.65 -4.46 7.80
N MET A 93 -8.66 -3.63 8.13
CA MET A 93 -8.71 -2.21 7.79
C MET A 93 -8.73 -2.03 6.28
N ALA A 94 -9.54 -1.08 5.80
CA ALA A 94 -9.58 -0.68 4.41
C ALA A 94 -8.56 0.44 4.13
N GLY A 95 -7.68 0.23 3.16
CA GLY A 95 -6.68 1.21 2.72
C GLY A 95 -5.40 1.23 3.58
N GLY A 96 -4.28 1.64 2.97
CA GLY A 96 -2.97 1.75 3.63
C GLY A 96 -2.04 0.58 3.30
N THR A 97 -1.85 -0.33 4.24
CA THR A 97 -0.83 -1.38 4.17
C THR A 97 -1.35 -2.63 3.43
N PRO A 98 -0.65 -3.13 2.40
CA PRO A 98 -1.07 -4.34 1.70
C PRO A 98 -0.91 -5.59 2.57
N TYR A 99 -1.89 -6.48 2.51
CA TYR A 99 -1.78 -7.82 3.10
C TYR A 99 -0.93 -8.73 2.20
N PHE A 100 -0.11 -9.58 2.83
CA PHE A 100 0.81 -10.50 2.17
C PHE A 100 0.88 -11.83 2.93
N TYR A 101 0.88 -12.94 2.19
CA TYR A 101 0.78 -14.31 2.70
C TYR A 101 1.98 -15.13 2.24
N PRO A 102 3.18 -14.90 2.81
CA PRO A 102 4.38 -15.62 2.41
C PRO A 102 4.39 -17.04 2.92
N GLU A 103 4.94 -17.94 2.12
CA GLU A 103 5.31 -19.30 2.50
C GLU A 103 6.82 -19.51 2.38
N THR A 104 7.34 -20.47 3.15
CA THR A 104 8.77 -20.81 3.09
C THR A 104 9.10 -21.38 1.72
N GLY A 105 10.16 -20.87 1.09
CA GLY A 105 10.56 -21.23 -0.27
C GLY A 105 10.06 -20.28 -1.37
N ASP A 106 9.15 -19.35 -1.03
CA ASP A 106 8.64 -18.38 -1.99
C ASP A 106 9.74 -17.46 -2.52
N LYS A 107 9.67 -17.15 -3.82
CA LYS A 107 10.47 -16.11 -4.46
C LYS A 107 9.70 -14.81 -4.47
N VAL A 108 10.22 -13.78 -3.82
CA VAL A 108 9.52 -12.52 -3.60
C VAL A 108 10.33 -11.32 -4.05
N TYR A 109 9.62 -10.22 -4.33
CA TYR A 109 10.21 -8.88 -4.50
C TYR A 109 10.09 -8.12 -3.19
N VAL A 110 11.21 -7.60 -2.70
CA VAL A 110 11.27 -6.89 -1.41
C VAL A 110 11.29 -5.38 -1.67
N LYS A 111 10.32 -4.67 -1.09
CA LYS A 111 10.24 -3.20 -1.09
C LYS A 111 11.22 -2.59 -0.09
N GLY A 112 11.66 -1.38 -0.40
CA GLY A 112 12.66 -0.62 0.34
C GLY A 112 12.17 0.16 1.54
#